data_AF-A0A1J9Q7Z4-F1
#
_entry.id   AF-A0A1J9Q7Z4-F1
#
_cell.length_a   1.000
_cell.length_b   1.000
_cell.length_c   1.000
_cell.angle_alpha   90.00
_cell.angle_beta   90.00
_cell.angle_gamma   90.00
#
_symmetry.space_group_name_H-M   'P 1'
#
loop_
_entity.id
_entity.type
_entity.pdbx_description
1 polymer ?
#
loop_
_entity_poly.entity_id
_entity_poly.type
_entity_poly.pdbx_seq_one_letter_code
_entity_poly.pdbx_strand_id
1 'polypeptide(L)' 'MGPGADGEGFMDHDGLQTPPSATTVAVVGAGPSGLMLASNLIRYGIKTTLLDDRPDKTSTG' A
#
# COMPACT_ATOMS: atom_id res chain seq x y z
N MET A 1 13.94 -1.28 -27.77
CA MET A 1 12.55 -0.82 -27.66
C MET A 1 11.68 -2.00 -28.06
N GLY A 2 11.10 -2.70 -27.10
CA GLY A 2 10.16 -3.80 -27.33
C GLY A 2 8.91 -3.52 -26.52
N PRO A 3 7.74 -3.33 -27.14
CA PRO A 3 6.48 -3.17 -26.42
C PRO A 3 5.97 -4.58 -26.09
N GLY A 4 5.76 -4.87 -24.81
CA GLY A 4 5.34 -6.21 -24.36
C GLY A 4 5.34 -6.33 -22.85
N ALA A 5 4.41 -5.62 -22.21
CA ALA A 5 3.85 -5.94 -20.91
C ALA A 5 2.44 -5.31 -20.90
N ASP A 6 1.56 -6.13 -21.43
CA ASP A 6 0.16 -5.94 -21.74
C ASP A 6 -0.66 -5.97 -20.44
N GLY A 7 -0.82 -4.78 -19.84
CA GLY A 7 -1.98 -4.50 -19.01
C GLY A 7 -1.79 -4.44 -17.50
N GLU A 8 -0.58 -4.27 -16.95
CA GLU A 8 -0.43 -3.93 -15.52
C GLU A 8 -0.75 -2.44 -15.21
N GLY A 9 -1.87 -1.95 -15.72
CA GLY A 9 -2.49 -0.73 -15.19
C GLY A 9 -3.22 -1.09 -13.91
N PHE A 10 -2.92 -0.37 -12.82
CA PHE A 10 -3.70 -0.39 -11.59
C PHE A 10 -5.20 -0.26 -11.94
N MET A 11 -5.95 -1.34 -11.76
CA MET A 11 -7.38 -1.35 -12.06
C MET A 11 -8.11 -0.53 -10.99
N ASP A 12 -8.54 0.68 -11.36
CA ASP A 12 -9.54 1.44 -10.61
C ASP A 12 -10.90 0.72 -10.75
N HIS A 13 -11.14 -0.29 -9.92
CA HIS A 13 -12.43 -1.00 -9.91
C HIS A 13 -13.45 -0.17 -9.12
N ASP A 14 -14.22 0.64 -9.86
CA ASP A 14 -15.31 1.48 -9.36
C ASP A 14 -16.32 0.71 -8.49
N GLY A 15 -16.62 1.24 -7.28
CA GLY A 15 -17.86 0.84 -6.59
C GLY A 15 -18.01 1.10 -5.08
N LEU A 16 -16.93 1.35 -4.32
CA LEU A 16 -17.05 1.50 -2.86
C LEU A 16 -16.35 2.78 -2.36
N GLN A 17 -17.18 3.77 -2.00
CA GLN A 17 -16.86 4.99 -1.28
C GLN A 17 -15.71 5.81 -1.87
N THR A 18 -16.02 6.99 -2.42
CA THR A 18 -15.05 8.10 -2.40
C THR A 18 -14.57 8.20 -0.96
N PRO A 19 -13.32 7.79 -0.62
CA PRO A 19 -12.86 7.98 0.74
C PRO A 19 -12.95 9.49 1.00
N PRO A 20 -13.37 9.93 2.20
CA PRO A 20 -13.36 11.35 2.54
C PRO A 20 -12.01 11.93 2.11
N SER A 21 -11.99 13.20 1.66
CA SER A 21 -10.89 13.97 1.01
C SER A 21 -9.55 14.05 1.79
N ALA A 22 -9.15 12.97 2.41
CA ALA A 22 -7.94 12.68 3.13
C ALA A 22 -7.36 11.44 2.43
N THR A 23 -6.46 11.69 1.49
CA THR A 23 -5.72 10.66 0.74
C THR A 23 -5.21 9.61 1.72
N THR A 24 -5.83 8.43 1.68
CA THR A 24 -5.46 7.31 2.54
C THR A 24 -4.55 6.42 1.71
N VAL A 25 -3.28 6.30 2.12
CA VAL A 25 -2.30 5.44 1.43
C VAL A 25 -2.43 4.02 1.97
N ALA A 26 -2.56 3.03 1.09
CA ALA A 26 -2.50 1.62 1.46
C ALA A 26 -1.13 1.04 1.07
N VAL A 27 -0.43 0.45 2.03
CA VAL A 27 0.82 -0.29 1.81
C VAL A 27 0.50 -1.77 1.96
N VAL A 28 0.81 -2.58 0.95
CA VAL A 28 0.58 -4.04 0.97
C VAL A 28 1.91 -4.76 1.18
N GLY A 29 1.97 -5.58 2.24
CA GLY A 29 3.13 -6.32 2.72
C GLY A 29 3.84 -5.61 3.88
N ALA A 30 3.88 -6.22 5.08
CA ALA A 30 4.60 -5.71 6.24
C ALA A 30 6.00 -6.34 6.41
N GLY A 31 6.69 -6.63 5.32
CA GLY A 31 8.12 -6.95 5.34
C GLY A 31 8.98 -5.72 5.68
N PRO A 32 10.33 -5.85 5.69
CA PRO A 32 11.23 -4.74 6.04
C PRO A 32 10.97 -3.46 5.23
N SER A 33 10.76 -3.60 3.93
CA SER A 33 10.50 -2.47 3.02
C SER A 33 9.14 -1.82 3.27
N GLY A 34 8.10 -2.60 3.52
CA GLY A 34 6.75 -2.10 3.78
C GLY A 34 6.65 -1.37 5.12
N LEU A 35 7.30 -1.90 6.16
CA LEU A 35 7.41 -1.23 7.45
C LEU A 35 8.22 0.08 7.34
N MET A 36 9.34 0.09 6.60
CA MET A 36 10.11 1.30 6.34
C MET A 36 9.28 2.37 5.62
N LEU A 37 8.58 1.99 4.56
CA LEU A 37 7.71 2.90 3.81
C LEU A 37 6.58 3.45 4.69
N ALA A 38 5.85 2.57 5.39
CA ALA A 38 4.76 2.98 6.27
C ALA A 38 5.27 3.93 7.37
N SER A 39 6.42 3.64 7.97
CA SER A 39 7.05 4.50 8.98
C SER A 39 7.36 5.89 8.42
N ASN A 40 7.88 5.95 7.19
CA ASN A 40 8.17 7.21 6.53
C ASN A 40 6.91 8.03 6.23
N LEU A 41 5.86 7.39 5.71
CA LEU A 41 4.58 8.05 5.43
C LEU A 41 3.93 8.61 6.71
N ILE A 42 3.90 7.81 7.78
CA ILE A 42 3.37 8.23 9.09
C ILE A 42 4.18 9.42 9.63
N ARG A 43 5.50 9.42 9.47
CA ARG A 43 6.37 10.54 9.88
C ARG A 43 6.02 11.86 9.19
N TYR A 44 5.53 11.81 7.96
CA TYR A 44 5.09 12.99 7.21
C TYR A 44 3.61 13.36 7.45
N GLY A 45 2.94 12.72 8.42
CA GLY A 45 1.54 12.98 8.73
C GLY A 45 0.55 12.39 7.72
N ILE A 46 1.02 11.45 6.88
CA ILE A 46 0.18 10.82 5.86
C ILE A 46 -0.56 9.64 6.49
N LYS A 47 -1.89 9.69 6.42
CA LYS A 47 -2.76 8.61 6.89
C LYS A 47 -2.49 7.34 6.06
N THR A 48 -1.88 6.34 6.70
CA THR A 48 -1.40 5.13 6.05
C THR A 48 -2.04 3.89 6.66
N THR A 49 -2.51 2.97 5.82
CA THR A 49 -3.03 1.65 6.20
C THR A 49 -2.04 0.60 5.71
N LEU A 50 -1.57 -0.27 6.60
CA LEU A 50 -0.66 -1.37 6.26
C LEU A 50 -1.44 -2.69 6.25
N LEU A 51 -1.40 -3.39 5.13
CA LEU A 51 -2.04 -4.69 4.91
C LEU A 51 -0.97 -5.76 4.88
N ASP A 52 -1.14 -6.84 5.64
CA ASP A 52 -0.31 -8.03 5.55
C ASP A 52 -1.22 -9.25 5.40
N ASP A 53 -0.84 -10.17 4.52
CA ASP A 53 -1.57 -11.41 4.28
C ASP A 53 -1.35 -12.43 5.41
N ARG A 54 -0.25 -12.29 6.16
CA ARG A 54 0.07 -13.18 7.27
C ARG A 54 -0.89 -12.94 8.44
N PRO A 55 -1.33 -14.04 9.11
CA PRO A 55 -2.18 -13.93 10.29
C PRO A 55 -1.43 -13.37 11.50
N ASP A 56 -0.11 -13.60 11.54
CA ASP A 56 0.77 -13.17 12.62
C ASP A 56 1.58 -11.94 12.23
N LYS A 57 1.99 -11.15 13.24
CA LYS A 57 2.86 -10.00 12.99
C LYS A 57 4.16 -10.46 12.33
N THR A 58 4.72 -9.59 11.47
CA THR A 58 6.11 -9.76 11.02
C THR A 58 7.03 -9.95 12.21
N SER A 59 7.74 -11.08 12.23
CA SER A 59 8.83 -11.28 13.17
C SER A 59 9.95 -10.30 12.80
N THR A 60 10.10 -9.25 13.60
CA THR A 60 11.31 -8.47 13.66
C THR A 60 12.29 -9.30 14.47
N GLY A 61 13.39 -9.73 13.84
CA GLY A 61 14.50 -10.36 14.56
C GLY A 61 14.98 -9.51 15.72
#